data_AF-A0A7J4I4K9-F1
#
_entry.id   AF-A0A7J4I4K9-F1
#
_cell.length_a   1.000
_cell.length_b   1.000
_cell.length_c   1.000
_cell.angle_alpha   90.00
_cell.angle_beta   90.00
_cell.angle_gamma   90.00
#
_symmetry.space_group_name_H-M   'P 1'
#
loop_
_entity.id
_entity.type
_entity.pdbx_description
1 polymer ?
#
loop_
_entity_poly.entity_id
_entity_poly.type
_entity_poly.pdbx_seq_one_letter_code
_entity_poly.pdbx_strand_id
1 'polypeptide(L)'
;MIEYILAFFAVIIINVVPFFMPPTWLVLGFFNTNFAFDAMLLAVVGAIASTIGRFILSYLGTYSRRFAGSERKKDMDVIGKIARKHSLKSFFVTLLFSLSPFPSNVYFITVGLARARIIPIFLGFFAGRLVSYYVLILTTRVIFDSINDIFSSKLLQVIVMDIAGIVFMLIFIMVDWSLLIQKRRLKLVPFKLPWKK
;
A
#
# COMPACT_ATOMS: atom_id res chain seq x y z
N MET A 1 -16.94 20.94 0.97
CA MET A 1 -16.29 20.64 2.28
C MET A 1 -16.70 19.27 2.80
N ILE A 2 -18.00 18.94 2.73
CA ILE A 2 -18.54 17.61 3.07
C ILE A 2 -17.87 16.49 2.25
N GLU A 3 -17.57 16.77 0.99
CA GLU A 3 -17.00 15.81 0.06
C GLU A 3 -15.54 15.45 0.41
N TYR A 4 -14.77 16.40 0.96
CA TYR A 4 -13.44 16.10 1.51
C TYR A 4 -13.52 15.21 2.75
N ILE A 5 -14.56 15.39 3.58
CA ILE A 5 -14.82 14.54 4.74
C ILE A 5 -15.18 13.12 4.28
N LEU A 6 -16.01 12.99 3.24
CA LEU A 6 -16.35 11.69 2.65
C LEU A 6 -15.10 11.00 2.08
N ALA A 7 -14.26 11.72 1.32
CA ALA A 7 -13.01 11.19 0.81
C ALA A 7 -12.09 10.73 1.95
N PHE A 8 -11.97 11.52 3.01
CA PHE A 8 -11.18 11.19 4.19
C PHE A 8 -11.63 9.87 4.83
N PHE A 9 -12.92 9.72 5.14
CA PHE A 9 -13.44 8.50 5.77
C PHE A 9 -13.38 7.29 4.83
N ALA A 10 -13.68 7.45 3.54
CA ALA A 10 -13.55 6.38 2.57
C ALA A 10 -12.12 5.84 2.50
N VAL A 11 -11.13 6.73 2.48
CA VAL A 11 -9.70 6.37 2.46
C VAL A 11 -9.28 5.66 3.75
N ILE A 12 -9.77 6.10 4.92
CA ILE A 12 -9.52 5.39 6.19
C ILE A 12 -10.04 3.96 6.10
N ILE A 13 -11.31 3.76 5.76
CA ILE A 13 -11.95 2.44 5.72
C ILE A 13 -11.15 1.49 4.83
N ILE A 14 -10.80 1.93 3.62
CA ILE A 14 -10.02 1.16 2.65
C ILE A 14 -8.64 0.77 3.21
N ASN A 15 -7.98 1.65 3.96
CA ASN A 15 -6.64 1.38 4.48
C ASN A 15 -6.63 0.60 5.82
N VAL A 16 -7.78 0.52 6.51
CA VAL A 16 -7.97 -0.31 7.71
C VAL A 16 -8.24 -1.78 7.35
N VAL A 17 -8.99 -2.02 6.27
CA VAL A 17 -9.40 -3.38 5.90
C VAL A 17 -8.17 -4.21 5.48
N PRO A 18 -7.90 -5.36 6.13
CA PRO A 18 -6.73 -6.20 5.84
C PRO A 18 -6.86 -7.02 4.54
N PHE A 19 -7.91 -6.80 3.76
CA PHE A 19 -8.25 -7.54 2.54
C PHE A 19 -7.97 -6.71 1.27
N PHE A 20 -8.22 -7.31 0.09
CA PHE A 20 -8.25 -6.59 -1.17
C PHE A 20 -9.33 -5.51 -1.14
N MET A 21 -8.89 -4.27 -1.19
CA MET A 21 -9.73 -3.08 -1.34
C MET A 21 -9.24 -2.32 -2.58
N PRO A 22 -10.10 -1.50 -3.20
CA PRO A 22 -9.68 -0.68 -4.32
C PRO A 22 -8.44 0.15 -3.96
N PRO A 23 -7.48 0.28 -4.89
CA PRO A 23 -6.35 1.16 -4.72
C PRO A 23 -6.78 2.57 -4.29
N THR A 24 -6.18 3.10 -3.23
CA THR A 24 -6.58 4.40 -2.65
C THR A 24 -6.52 5.54 -3.67
N TRP A 25 -5.57 5.48 -4.61
CA TRP A 25 -5.43 6.49 -5.65
C TRP A 25 -6.63 6.51 -6.61
N LEU A 26 -7.29 5.37 -6.87
CA LEU A 26 -8.51 5.33 -7.69
C LEU A 26 -9.65 6.07 -7.00
N VAL A 27 -9.76 5.91 -5.69
CA VAL A 27 -10.79 6.60 -4.89
C VAL A 27 -10.53 8.10 -4.87
N LEU A 28 -9.29 8.53 -4.60
CA LEU A 28 -8.92 9.95 -4.66
C LEU A 28 -9.12 10.52 -6.07
N GLY A 29 -8.75 9.77 -7.10
CA GLY A 29 -8.96 10.14 -8.49
C GLY A 29 -10.45 10.34 -8.83
N PHE A 30 -11.31 9.42 -8.37
CA PHE A 30 -12.76 9.55 -8.49
C PHE A 30 -13.29 10.84 -7.83
N PHE A 31 -12.85 11.13 -6.60
CA PHE A 31 -13.26 12.38 -5.93
C PHE A 31 -12.78 13.62 -6.70
N ASN A 32 -11.55 13.60 -7.20
CA ASN A 32 -10.98 14.70 -7.97
C ASN A 32 -11.74 14.96 -9.29
N THR A 33 -12.13 13.90 -10.01
CA THR A 33 -12.82 14.02 -11.30
C THR A 33 -14.28 14.44 -11.15
N ASN A 34 -14.98 13.99 -10.11
CA ASN A 34 -16.41 14.27 -9.93
C ASN A 34 -16.69 15.60 -9.19
N PHE A 35 -15.78 16.03 -8.30
CA PHE A 35 -16.01 17.19 -7.43
C PHE A 35 -14.99 18.32 -7.62
N ALA A 36 -14.11 18.23 -8.63
CA ALA A 36 -13.14 19.26 -8.99
C ALA A 36 -12.30 19.79 -7.81
N PHE A 37 -11.80 18.86 -6.99
CA PHE A 37 -10.99 19.20 -5.83
C PHE A 37 -9.64 19.83 -6.20
N ASP A 38 -9.06 20.54 -5.23
CA ASP A 38 -7.65 20.93 -5.30
C ASP A 38 -6.79 19.68 -5.09
N ALA A 39 -5.87 19.44 -6.04
CA ALA A 39 -5.08 18.22 -6.06
C ALA A 39 -4.15 18.11 -4.84
N MET A 40 -3.57 19.22 -4.39
CA MET A 40 -2.66 19.23 -3.24
C MET A 40 -3.44 18.97 -1.95
N LEU A 41 -4.55 19.68 -1.74
CA LEU A 41 -5.39 19.50 -0.56
C LEU A 41 -5.94 18.08 -0.49
N LEU A 42 -6.41 17.52 -1.60
CA LEU A 42 -6.88 16.14 -1.66
C LEU A 42 -5.76 15.13 -1.39
N ALA A 43 -4.55 15.38 -1.90
CA ALA A 43 -3.38 14.53 -1.61
C ALA A 43 -3.01 14.56 -0.12
N VAL A 44 -3.06 15.73 0.52
CA VAL A 44 -2.84 15.88 1.97
C VAL A 44 -3.90 15.12 2.75
N VAL A 45 -5.18 15.35 2.46
CA VAL A 45 -6.31 14.66 3.11
C VAL A 45 -6.19 13.14 2.94
N GLY A 46 -5.91 12.68 1.72
CA GLY A 46 -5.71 11.27 1.41
C GLY A 46 -4.50 10.67 2.14
N ALA A 47 -3.38 11.38 2.22
CA ALA A 47 -2.17 10.92 2.90
C ALA A 47 -2.40 10.81 4.41
N ILE A 48 -3.07 11.79 5.03
CA ILE A 48 -3.45 11.74 6.46
C ILE A 48 -4.39 10.54 6.69
N ALA A 49 -5.47 10.43 5.93
CA ALA A 49 -6.45 9.36 6.05
C ALA A 49 -5.82 7.97 5.89
N SER A 50 -4.96 7.81 4.88
CA SER A 50 -4.24 6.56 4.61
C SER A 50 -3.31 6.21 5.77
N THR A 51 -2.58 7.20 6.30
CA THR A 51 -1.67 7.03 7.45
C THR A 51 -2.44 6.61 8.70
N ILE A 52 -3.60 7.20 8.97
CA ILE A 52 -4.50 6.81 10.06
C ILE A 52 -4.98 5.37 9.87
N GLY A 53 -5.44 5.01 8.67
CA GLY A 53 -5.87 3.64 8.39
C GLY A 53 -4.75 2.62 8.60
N ARG A 54 -3.52 2.93 8.18
CA ARG A 54 -2.34 2.10 8.44
C ARG A 54 -1.96 2.01 9.91
N PHE A 55 -2.22 3.08 10.67
CA PHE A 55 -1.97 3.09 12.10
C PHE A 55 -2.90 2.12 12.81
N ILE A 56 -4.20 2.22 12.52
CA ILE A 56 -5.22 1.29 13.02
C ILE A 56 -4.87 -0.16 12.61
N LEU A 57 -4.51 -0.41 11.34
CA LEU A 57 -4.14 -1.75 10.88
C LEU A 57 -2.90 -2.30 11.60
N SER A 58 -1.88 -1.47 11.84
CA SER A 58 -0.71 -1.87 12.63
C SER A 58 -1.06 -2.15 14.08
N TYR A 59 -2.03 -1.43 14.65
CA TYR A 59 -2.54 -1.68 15.98
C TYR A 59 -3.28 -3.02 16.06
N LEU A 60 -4.13 -3.33 15.06
CA LEU A 60 -4.77 -4.65 14.91
C LEU A 60 -3.72 -5.77 14.79
N GLY A 61 -2.63 -5.55 14.06
CA GLY A 61 -1.49 -6.48 14.00
C GLY A 61 -0.79 -6.66 15.36
N THR A 62 -0.65 -5.59 16.13
CA THR A 62 -0.11 -5.66 17.50
C THR A 62 -1.03 -6.49 18.40
N TYR A 63 -2.34 -6.30 18.28
CA TYR A 63 -3.34 -7.05 19.03
C TYR A 63 -3.37 -8.53 18.64
N SER A 64 -3.26 -8.85 17.36
CA SER A 64 -3.25 -10.23 16.87
C SER A 64 -2.01 -11.02 17.33
N ARG A 65 -0.93 -10.33 17.72
CA ARG A 65 0.27 -10.95 18.35
C ARG A 65 -0.07 -11.83 19.55
N ARG A 66 -1.16 -11.56 20.28
CA ARG A 66 -1.56 -12.39 21.44
C ARG A 66 -1.83 -13.85 21.05
N PHE A 67 -2.32 -14.07 19.82
CA PHE A 67 -2.62 -15.38 19.27
C PHE A 67 -1.39 -16.09 18.65
N ALA A 68 -0.24 -15.41 18.54
CA ALA A 68 0.96 -16.01 17.98
C ALA A 68 1.69 -16.91 19.00
N GLY A 69 2.27 -18.01 18.50
CA GLY A 69 3.15 -18.90 19.28
C GLY A 69 4.45 -18.20 19.73
N SER A 70 5.13 -18.80 20.72
CA SER A 70 6.36 -18.23 21.32
C SER A 70 7.50 -18.07 20.31
N GLU A 71 7.68 -19.02 19.40
CA GLU A 71 8.69 -18.99 18.35
C GLU A 71 8.46 -17.81 17.38
N ARG A 72 7.26 -17.71 16.81
CA ARG A 72 6.86 -16.57 15.95
C ARG A 72 7.00 -15.22 16.64
N LYS A 73 6.70 -15.13 17.95
CA LYS A 73 6.91 -13.91 18.74
C LYS A 73 8.40 -13.53 18.80
N LYS A 74 9.30 -14.51 18.99
CA LYS A 74 10.76 -14.26 19.00
C LYS A 74 11.25 -13.74 17.65
N ASP A 75 10.79 -14.33 16.53
CA ASP A 75 11.16 -13.88 15.19
C ASP A 75 10.72 -12.42 14.94
N MET A 76 9.47 -12.11 15.31
CA MET A 76 8.94 -10.74 15.21
C MET A 76 9.70 -9.75 16.10
N ASP A 77 10.18 -10.19 17.27
CA ASP A 77 10.97 -9.34 18.16
C ASP A 77 12.35 -9.02 17.56
N VAL A 78 12.96 -9.93 16.78
CA VAL A 78 14.20 -9.67 16.04
C VAL A 78 13.97 -8.58 14.99
N ILE A 79 12.93 -8.70 14.17
CA ILE A 79 12.55 -7.69 13.16
C ILE A 79 12.32 -6.34 13.84
N GLY A 80 11.57 -6.34 14.94
CA GLY A 80 11.28 -5.14 15.72
C GLY A 80 12.54 -4.47 16.27
N LYS A 81 13.50 -5.25 16.80
CA LYS A 81 14.77 -4.73 17.31
C LYS A 81 15.56 -4.03 16.22
N ILE A 82 15.65 -4.62 15.03
CA ILE A 82 16.36 -4.04 13.88
C ILE A 82 15.70 -2.71 13.46
N ALA A 83 14.37 -2.70 13.30
CA ALA A 83 13.62 -1.51 12.92
C ALA A 83 13.76 -0.38 13.97
N ARG A 84 13.72 -0.71 15.26
CA ARG A 84 13.93 0.25 16.35
C ARG A 84 15.35 0.81 16.38
N LYS A 85 16.36 -0.03 16.14
CA LYS A 85 17.79 0.37 16.12
C LYS A 85 18.10 1.29 14.94
N HIS A 86 17.50 1.06 13.78
CA HIS A 86 17.75 1.83 12.56
C HIS A 86 16.52 2.65 12.16
N SER A 87 16.17 3.66 12.96
CA SER A 87 15.01 4.53 12.72
C SER A 87 15.07 5.23 11.35
N LEU A 88 16.21 5.80 10.99
CA LEU A 88 16.39 6.48 9.71
C LEU A 88 16.23 5.52 8.51
N LYS A 89 16.77 4.30 8.61
CA LYS A 89 16.57 3.28 7.59
C LYS A 89 15.10 2.87 7.49
N SER A 90 14.42 2.73 8.62
CA SER A 90 12.98 2.41 8.65
C SER A 90 12.14 3.49 7.96
N PHE A 91 12.48 4.77 8.15
CA PHE A 91 11.88 5.88 7.42
C PHE A 91 12.06 5.73 5.91
N PHE A 92 13.30 5.62 5.43
CA PHE A 92 13.57 5.55 3.98
C PHE A 92 13.00 4.29 3.33
N VAL A 93 13.08 3.14 4.00
CA VAL A 93 12.46 1.90 3.50
C VAL A 93 10.96 2.09 3.36
N THR A 94 10.29 2.68 4.36
CA THR A 94 8.84 2.91 4.29
C THR A 94 8.50 3.94 3.22
N LEU A 95 9.29 5.00 3.08
CA LEU A 95 9.10 6.02 2.05
C LEU A 95 9.17 5.42 0.65
N LEU A 96 10.25 4.69 0.35
CA LEU A 96 10.42 4.03 -0.96
C LEU A 96 9.32 3.00 -1.21
N PHE A 97 8.96 2.24 -0.20
CA PHE A 97 7.87 1.28 -0.29
C PHE A 97 6.51 1.95 -0.54
N SER A 98 6.28 3.15 0.01
CA SER A 98 5.01 3.88 -0.16
C SER A 98 4.88 4.57 -1.51
N LEU A 99 6.00 4.85 -2.17
CA LEU A 99 6.06 5.31 -3.55
C LEU A 99 5.81 4.18 -4.56
N SER A 100 6.00 2.94 -4.13
CA SER A 100 5.79 1.76 -4.96
C SER A 100 4.30 1.38 -5.06
N PRO A 101 3.89 0.63 -6.10
CA PRO A 101 2.55 0.07 -6.19
C PRO A 101 2.32 -1.14 -5.27
N PHE A 102 3.25 -1.49 -4.37
CA PHE A 102 3.11 -2.69 -3.54
C PHE A 102 1.98 -2.58 -2.52
N PRO A 103 1.28 -3.70 -2.24
CA PRO A 103 0.26 -3.73 -1.21
C PRO A 103 0.92 -3.55 0.16
N SER A 104 0.55 -2.46 0.84
CA SER A 104 1.14 -2.13 2.14
C SER A 104 0.48 -2.82 3.33
N ASN A 105 -0.61 -3.58 3.11
CA ASN A 105 -1.35 -4.26 4.19
C ASN A 105 -0.44 -5.16 5.03
N VAL A 106 0.26 -6.11 4.38
CA VAL A 106 1.14 -7.07 5.06
C VAL A 106 2.29 -6.35 5.78
N TYR A 107 2.83 -5.29 5.17
CA TYR A 107 3.89 -4.49 5.76
C TYR A 107 3.46 -3.89 7.10
N PHE A 108 2.31 -3.21 7.16
CA PHE A 108 1.83 -2.57 8.39
C PHE A 108 1.36 -3.57 9.46
N ILE A 109 0.80 -4.71 9.06
CA ILE A 109 0.51 -5.82 9.98
C ILE A 109 1.81 -6.32 10.63
N THR A 110 2.86 -6.52 9.82
CA THR A 110 4.18 -6.98 10.30
C THR A 110 4.82 -5.96 11.23
N VAL A 111 4.74 -4.66 10.91
CA VAL A 111 5.19 -3.56 11.78
C VAL A 111 4.54 -3.64 13.17
N GLY A 112 3.23 -3.90 13.21
CA GLY A 112 2.47 -4.13 14.45
C GLY A 112 2.92 -5.37 15.22
N LEU A 113 2.98 -6.51 14.55
CA LEU A 113 3.44 -7.78 15.14
C LEU A 113 4.85 -7.69 15.74
N ALA A 114 5.74 -6.97 15.06
CA ALA A 114 7.13 -6.74 15.47
C ALA A 114 7.28 -5.65 16.54
N ARG A 115 6.21 -4.92 16.89
CA ARG A 115 6.24 -3.74 17.79
C ARG A 115 7.32 -2.74 17.36
N ALA A 116 7.47 -2.52 16.06
CA ALA A 116 8.50 -1.63 15.53
C ALA A 116 8.27 -0.17 15.96
N ARG A 117 9.29 0.70 15.79
CA ARG A 117 9.17 2.12 16.16
C ARG A 117 8.20 2.81 15.19
N ILE A 118 7.04 3.22 15.70
CA ILE A 118 5.94 3.77 14.91
C ILE A 118 6.37 5.06 14.18
N ILE A 119 6.90 6.05 14.90
CA ILE A 119 7.18 7.39 14.36
C ILE A 119 7.93 7.40 13.00
N PRO A 120 9.14 6.82 12.86
CA PRO A 120 9.87 6.90 11.59
C PRO A 120 9.15 6.20 10.43
N ILE A 121 8.46 5.10 10.70
CA ILE A 121 7.73 4.33 9.69
C ILE A 121 6.55 5.15 9.16
N PHE A 122 5.75 5.70 10.07
CA PHE A 122 4.55 6.47 9.71
C PHE A 122 4.87 7.81 9.05
N LEU A 123 5.96 8.47 9.46
CA LEU A 123 6.45 9.67 8.76
C LEU A 123 6.92 9.34 7.33
N GLY A 124 7.66 8.23 7.16
CA GLY A 124 8.09 7.79 5.84
C GLY A 124 6.90 7.44 4.95
N PHE A 125 5.91 6.75 5.50
CA PHE A 125 4.67 6.43 4.82
C PHE A 125 3.89 7.68 4.39
N PHE A 126 3.68 8.61 5.32
CA PHE A 126 2.98 9.86 5.04
C PHE A 126 3.65 10.63 3.91
N ALA A 127 4.98 10.81 3.98
CA ALA A 127 5.74 11.52 2.94
C ALA A 127 5.63 10.83 1.57
N GLY A 128 5.81 9.50 1.52
CA GLY A 128 5.67 8.75 0.28
C GLY A 128 4.25 8.78 -0.29
N ARG A 129 3.22 8.74 0.57
CA ARG A 129 1.81 8.85 0.15
C ARG A 129 1.44 10.24 -0.32
N LEU A 130 1.94 11.28 0.33
CA LEU A 130 1.70 12.65 -0.11
C LEU A 130 2.24 12.86 -1.54
N VAL A 131 3.48 12.46 -1.79
CA VAL A 131 4.10 12.57 -3.13
C VAL A 131 3.37 11.71 -4.15
N SER A 132 3.15 10.42 -3.85
CA SER A 132 2.50 9.51 -4.80
C SER A 132 1.05 9.89 -5.08
N TYR A 133 0.25 10.27 -4.09
CA TYR A 133 -1.12 10.71 -4.31
C TYR A 133 -1.17 12.01 -5.10
N TYR A 134 -0.31 12.98 -4.80
CA TYR A 134 -0.29 14.21 -5.58
C TYR A 134 -0.02 13.94 -7.06
N VAL A 135 1.03 13.16 -7.38
CA VAL A 135 1.35 12.79 -8.76
C VAL A 135 0.20 12.03 -9.43
N LEU A 136 -0.38 11.04 -8.74
CA LEU A 136 -1.46 10.23 -9.29
C LEU A 136 -2.77 11.01 -9.48
N ILE A 137 -3.08 11.96 -8.60
CA ILE A 137 -4.26 12.83 -8.73
C ILE A 137 -4.09 13.75 -9.95
N LEU A 138 -2.90 14.29 -10.18
CA LEU A 138 -2.62 15.10 -11.37
C LEU A 138 -2.76 14.31 -12.67
N THR A 139 -2.31 13.06 -12.69
CA THR A 139 -2.41 12.18 -13.87
C THR A 139 -3.75 11.44 -13.99
N THR A 140 -4.64 11.59 -13.00
CA THR A 140 -5.92 10.87 -12.92
C THR A 140 -6.77 11.08 -14.16
N ARG A 141 -6.93 12.31 -14.67
CA ARG A 141 -7.80 12.56 -15.83
C ARG A 141 -7.36 11.76 -17.06
N VAL A 142 -6.07 11.81 -17.37
CA VAL A 142 -5.47 11.05 -18.48
C VAL A 142 -5.71 9.54 -18.32
N ILE A 143 -5.52 9.04 -17.10
CA ILE A 143 -5.71 7.61 -16.79
C ILE A 143 -7.19 7.22 -16.92
N PHE A 144 -8.11 7.99 -16.34
CA PHE A 144 -9.54 7.68 -16.34
C PHE A 144 -10.19 7.84 -17.72
N ASP A 145 -9.80 8.83 -18.52
CA ASP A 145 -10.32 9.01 -19.88
C ASP A 145 -9.95 7.79 -20.74
N SER A 146 -8.69 7.36 -20.69
CA SER A 146 -8.23 6.15 -21.37
C SER A 146 -8.97 4.88 -20.91
N ILE A 147 -9.31 4.80 -19.63
CA ILE A 147 -10.04 3.64 -19.07
C ILE A 147 -11.51 3.64 -19.49
N ASN A 148 -12.16 4.81 -19.49
CA ASN A 148 -13.57 4.94 -19.86
C ASN A 148 -13.81 4.61 -21.34
N ASP A 149 -12.87 4.96 -22.21
CA ASP A 149 -12.92 4.60 -23.63
C ASP A 149 -12.84 3.09 -23.86
N ILE A 150 -12.16 2.35 -22.96
CA ILE A 150 -11.97 0.90 -23.07
C ILE A 150 -13.12 0.12 -22.38
N PHE A 151 -13.71 0.66 -21.31
CA PHE A 151 -14.65 -0.07 -20.47
C PHE A 151 -15.95 0.72 -20.23
N SER A 152 -17.06 0.18 -20.76
CA SER A 152 -18.39 0.81 -20.65
C SER A 152 -19.03 0.73 -19.24
N SER A 153 -18.52 -0.12 -18.34
CA SER A 153 -19.08 -0.26 -16.98
C SER A 153 -18.03 -0.06 -15.88
N LYS A 154 -18.37 0.78 -14.89
CA LYS A 154 -17.49 1.12 -13.75
C LYS A 154 -17.13 -0.10 -12.88
N LEU A 155 -18.05 -1.06 -12.73
CA LEU A 155 -17.77 -2.28 -11.96
C LEU A 155 -16.70 -3.13 -12.65
N LEU A 156 -16.78 -3.26 -13.97
CA LEU A 156 -15.84 -4.06 -14.76
C LEU A 156 -14.46 -3.38 -14.80
N GLN A 157 -14.40 -2.04 -14.80
CA GLN A 157 -13.15 -1.29 -14.63
C GLN A 157 -12.43 -1.66 -13.31
N VAL A 158 -13.15 -1.64 -12.18
CA VAL A 158 -12.57 -1.97 -10.86
C VAL A 158 -12.07 -3.41 -10.84
N ILE A 159 -12.88 -4.36 -11.29
CA ILE A 159 -12.53 -5.79 -11.31
C ILE A 159 -11.30 -6.04 -12.19
N VAL A 160 -11.25 -5.46 -13.40
CA VAL A 160 -10.12 -5.64 -14.32
C VAL A 160 -8.85 -5.02 -13.76
N MET A 161 -8.92 -3.82 -13.17
CA MET A 161 -7.76 -3.17 -12.55
C MET A 161 -7.24 -3.95 -11.35
N ASP A 162 -8.12 -4.50 -10.52
CA ASP A 162 -7.74 -5.36 -9.40
C ASP A 162 -7.08 -6.66 -9.89
N ILE A 163 -7.66 -7.33 -10.89
CA ILE A 163 -7.08 -8.53 -11.51
C ILE A 163 -5.72 -8.21 -12.13
N ALA A 164 -5.60 -7.11 -12.87
CA ALA A 164 -4.35 -6.68 -13.49
C ALA A 164 -3.28 -6.38 -12.42
N GLY A 165 -3.66 -5.73 -11.32
CA GLY A 165 -2.78 -5.51 -10.17
C GLY A 165 -2.29 -6.82 -9.53
N ILE A 166 -3.17 -7.80 -9.37
CA ILE A 166 -2.82 -9.14 -8.87
C ILE A 166 -1.86 -9.84 -9.84
N VAL A 167 -2.16 -9.84 -11.14
CA VAL A 167 -1.30 -10.45 -12.18
C VAL A 167 0.07 -9.78 -12.20
N PHE A 168 0.13 -8.46 -12.16
CA PHE A 168 1.39 -7.71 -12.08
C PHE A 168 2.20 -8.10 -10.84
N MET A 169 1.54 -8.22 -9.68
CA MET A 169 2.20 -8.65 -8.44
C MET A 169 2.72 -10.08 -8.53
N LEU A 170 1.95 -11.00 -9.12
CA LEU A 170 2.38 -12.38 -9.34
C LEU A 170 3.61 -12.43 -10.25
N ILE A 171 3.59 -11.69 -11.37
CA ILE A 171 4.75 -11.57 -12.27
C ILE A 171 5.95 -11.01 -11.49
N PHE A 172 5.77 -9.95 -10.71
CA PHE A 172 6.83 -9.35 -9.91
C PHE A 172 7.47 -10.34 -8.93
N ILE A 173 6.67 -11.17 -8.26
CA ILE A 173 7.16 -12.24 -7.36
C ILE A 173 7.89 -13.33 -8.14
N MET A 174 7.42 -13.64 -9.35
CA MET A 174 8.05 -14.63 -10.22
C MET A 174 9.38 -14.14 -10.81
N VAL A 175 9.70 -12.85 -10.79
CA VAL A 175 11.00 -12.35 -11.28
C VAL A 175 12.15 -12.82 -10.38
N ASP A 176 13.17 -13.43 -10.97
CA ASP A 176 14.46 -13.69 -10.32
C ASP A 176 15.24 -12.38 -10.15
N TRP A 177 14.98 -11.68 -9.04
CA TRP A 177 15.61 -10.39 -8.73
C TRP A 177 17.13 -10.49 -8.63
N SER A 178 17.67 -11.62 -8.18
CA SER A 178 19.12 -11.82 -8.09
C SER A 178 19.75 -11.87 -9.48
N LEU A 179 19.15 -12.63 -10.39
CA LEU A 179 19.61 -12.73 -11.77
C LEU A 179 19.40 -11.41 -12.54
N LEU A 180 18.26 -10.75 -12.33
CA LEU A 180 17.94 -9.49 -12.99
C LEU A 180 18.91 -8.38 -12.57
N ILE A 181 19.17 -8.23 -11.27
CA ILE A 181 20.03 -7.15 -10.76
C ILE A 181 21.50 -7.41 -11.05
N GLN A 182 21.98 -8.64 -10.82
CA GLN A 182 23.42 -8.94 -10.96
C GLN A 182 23.84 -9.21 -12.40
N LYS A 183 23.00 -9.88 -13.19
CA LYS A 183 23.34 -10.35 -14.54
C LYS A 183 22.54 -9.67 -15.64
N ARG A 184 21.65 -8.72 -15.31
CA ARG A 184 20.72 -8.05 -16.25
C ARG A 184 19.93 -9.01 -17.14
N ARG A 185 19.65 -10.22 -16.63
CA ARG A 185 18.87 -11.24 -17.34
C ARG A 185 17.55 -11.44 -16.63
N LEU A 186 16.45 -11.28 -17.36
CA LEU A 186 15.11 -11.58 -16.85
C LEU A 186 14.88 -13.09 -16.89
N LYS A 187 14.56 -13.67 -15.75
CA LYS A 187 14.11 -15.05 -15.64
C LYS A 187 12.91 -15.10 -14.71
N LEU A 188 11.85 -15.77 -15.16
CA LEU A 188 10.69 -16.04 -14.32
C LEU A 188 10.89 -17.39 -13.62
N VAL A 189 10.84 -17.37 -12.30
CA VAL A 189 10.83 -18.56 -11.44
C VAL A 189 9.37 -18.96 -11.22
N PRO A 190 8.98 -20.21 -11.51
CA PRO A 190 7.61 -20.64 -11.30
C PRO A 190 7.24 -20.57 -9.82
N PHE A 191 6.05 -20.04 -9.52
CA PHE A 191 5.51 -20.02 -8.17
C PHE A 191 5.24 -21.46 -7.69
N LYS A 192 6.09 -22.00 -6.81
CA LYS A 192 5.88 -23.32 -6.20
C LYS A 192 4.97 -23.17 -4.98
N LEU A 193 3.77 -23.75 -5.03
CA LEU A 193 2.87 -23.80 -3.88
C LEU A 193 3.52 -24.63 -2.75
N PRO A 194 3.52 -24.13 -1.49
CA PRO A 194 4.24 -24.74 -0.37
C PRO A 194 3.74 -26.12 0.07
N TRP A 195 2.67 -26.64 -0.55
CA TRP A 195 2.00 -27.89 -0.16
C TRP A 195 2.31 -29.08 -1.07
N LYS A 196 3.03 -28.88 -2.18
CA LYS A 196 3.57 -30.00 -2.96
C LYS A 196 5.04 -30.21 -2.61
N LYS A 197 5.29 -31.07 -1.62
CA LYS A 197 6.52 -31.87 -1.57
C LYS A 197 6.33 -33.11 -2.43
#